data_AF-A0A3D3SZH9-F1
#
_entry.id   AF-A0A3D3SZH9-F1
#
_cell.length_a   1.000
_cell.length_b   1.000
_cell.length_c   1.000
_cell.angle_alpha   90.00
_cell.angle_beta   90.00
_cell.angle_gamma   90.00
#
_symmetry.space_group_name_H-M   'P 1'
#
loop_
_entity.id
_entity.type
_entity.pdbx_description
1 polymer ?
#
loop_
_entity_poly.entity_id
_entity_poly.type
_entity_poly.pdbx_seq_one_letter_code
_entity_poly.pdbx_strand_id
1 'polypeptide(L)'
;GRAIALHDCDILTYDRALLARLMYPVANPAFNYEFCKGYYARVADGRINGRVSRLLVTPLIRALKKVLGPMDYLDYLDSFRYPLAGEFAMRRGVLSDIRIPSDWGLEIGVLSEMKRNYATNRICQVDIAETYDHKHQDISMDNDTQGLSRMSIDICKALFRKLATIGVVFNQETFRTIKASYFRIALDFVETYRNDALINGLNLDIHEEESAVELFAENIIKAGNHFLDRPMETPFIPTWNRVISAIPDILEQMHTAVETDQNEFSPR
;
A
#
# COMPACT_ATOMS: atom_id res chain seq x y z
N GLY A 1 -25.75 7.76 -0.52
CA GLY A 1 -24.64 8.70 -0.27
C GLY A 1 -23.78 8.82 -1.51
N ARG A 2 -22.91 9.82 -1.60
CA ARG A 2 -21.92 9.91 -2.71
C ARG A 2 -20.76 8.96 -2.40
N ALA A 3 -20.37 8.15 -3.40
CA ALA A 3 -19.22 7.25 -3.34
C ALA A 3 -18.10 7.79 -4.23
N ILE A 4 -16.87 7.54 -3.84
CA ILE A 4 -15.65 8.01 -4.51
C ILE A 4 -14.73 6.81 -4.66
N ALA A 5 -14.17 6.63 -5.84
CA ALA A 5 -13.20 5.58 -6.13
C ALA A 5 -11.86 6.21 -6.53
N LEU A 6 -10.78 5.54 -6.15
CA LEU A 6 -9.43 5.78 -6.61
C LEU A 6 -8.94 4.48 -7.26
N HIS A 7 -8.27 4.61 -8.39
CA HIS A 7 -7.61 3.53 -9.11
C HIS A 7 -6.46 4.13 -9.92
N ASP A 8 -5.49 3.29 -10.29
CA ASP A 8 -4.35 3.72 -11.06
C ASP A 8 -4.74 4.22 -12.46
N CYS A 9 -3.95 5.14 -13.01
CA CYS A 9 -4.17 5.72 -14.35
C CYS A 9 -3.39 5.02 -15.46
N ASP A 10 -2.50 4.09 -15.10
CA ASP A 10 -1.61 3.34 -16.01
C ASP A 10 -2.02 1.86 -16.15
N ILE A 11 -3.28 1.54 -15.85
CA ILE A 11 -3.86 0.21 -16.02
C ILE A 11 -3.91 -0.14 -17.51
N LEU A 12 -3.18 -1.17 -17.93
CA LEU A 12 -3.11 -1.62 -19.32
C LEU A 12 -4.30 -2.49 -19.73
N THR A 13 -4.95 -3.11 -18.75
CA THR A 13 -6.03 -4.10 -18.90
C THR A 13 -7.39 -3.54 -18.46
N TYR A 14 -7.60 -2.22 -18.60
CA TYR A 14 -8.76 -1.54 -18.03
C TYR A 14 -10.09 -2.03 -18.64
N ASP A 15 -10.98 -2.53 -17.77
CA ASP A 15 -12.38 -2.81 -18.10
C ASP A 15 -13.30 -2.00 -17.17
N ARG A 16 -14.37 -1.42 -17.70
CA ARG A 16 -15.35 -0.64 -16.91
C ARG A 16 -15.97 -1.43 -15.75
N ALA A 17 -16.02 -2.77 -15.85
CA ALA A 17 -16.47 -3.67 -14.81
C ALA A 17 -15.57 -3.59 -13.57
N LEU A 18 -14.27 -3.32 -13.72
CA LEU A 18 -13.34 -3.09 -12.61
C LEU A 18 -13.86 -1.96 -11.72
N LEU A 19 -14.13 -0.80 -12.31
CA LEU A 19 -14.65 0.37 -11.58
C LEU A 19 -16.03 0.08 -10.98
N ALA A 20 -16.92 -0.57 -11.75
CA ALA A 20 -18.25 -0.93 -11.27
C ALA A 20 -18.18 -1.85 -10.03
N ARG A 21 -17.33 -2.88 -10.07
CA ARG A 21 -17.11 -3.82 -8.97
C ARG A 21 -16.49 -3.14 -7.75
N LEU A 22 -15.54 -2.23 -7.97
CA LEU A 22 -14.89 -1.47 -6.91
C LEU A 22 -15.87 -0.55 -6.17
N MET A 23 -16.73 0.16 -6.91
CA MET A 23 -17.71 1.08 -6.33
C MET A 23 -18.91 0.39 -5.68
N TYR A 24 -19.30 -0.78 -6.21
CA TYR A 24 -20.55 -1.44 -5.83
C TYR A 24 -20.75 -1.57 -4.31
N PRO A 25 -19.75 -2.00 -3.51
CA PRO A 25 -19.97 -2.24 -2.09
C PRO A 25 -20.28 -0.99 -1.28
N VAL A 26 -19.77 0.18 -1.70
CA VAL A 26 -19.99 1.46 -1.00
C VAL A 26 -21.15 2.26 -1.60
N ALA A 27 -21.48 2.02 -2.87
CA ALA A 27 -22.57 2.69 -3.58
C ALA A 27 -23.94 2.01 -3.36
N ASN A 28 -23.97 0.68 -3.17
CA ASN A 28 -25.21 -0.05 -2.95
C ASN A 28 -25.83 0.30 -1.58
N PRO A 29 -27.05 0.85 -1.51
CA PRO A 29 -27.69 1.23 -0.26
C PRO A 29 -28.05 0.05 0.65
N ALA A 30 -28.15 -1.17 0.11
CA ALA A 30 -28.36 -2.38 0.90
C ALA A 30 -27.12 -2.79 1.69
N PHE A 31 -25.93 -2.26 1.33
CA PHE A 31 -24.68 -2.59 1.99
C PHE A 31 -24.27 -1.48 2.95
N ASN A 32 -23.63 -1.90 4.04
CA ASN A 32 -23.29 -1.03 5.15
C ASN A 32 -21.76 -0.84 5.26
N TYR A 33 -21.09 -0.76 4.10
CA TYR A 33 -19.65 -0.53 4.00
C TYR A 33 -19.34 0.95 3.78
N GLU A 34 -18.30 1.42 4.47
CA GLU A 34 -17.74 2.76 4.32
C GLU A 34 -16.53 2.77 3.39
N PHE A 35 -15.82 1.64 3.30
CA PHE A 35 -14.60 1.48 2.51
C PHE A 35 -14.54 0.09 1.88
N CYS A 36 -14.04 0.05 0.65
CA CYS A 36 -13.82 -1.15 -0.13
C CYS A 36 -12.42 -1.13 -0.74
N LYS A 37 -11.60 -2.14 -0.46
CA LYS A 37 -10.30 -2.34 -1.11
C LYS A 37 -10.46 -3.29 -2.30
N GLY A 38 -9.96 -2.90 -3.46
CA GLY A 38 -9.85 -3.78 -4.61
C GLY A 38 -8.75 -4.81 -4.41
N TYR A 39 -8.96 -6.02 -4.91
CA TYR A 39 -7.91 -7.02 -5.08
C TYR A 39 -8.05 -7.73 -6.42
N TYR A 40 -6.95 -8.30 -6.89
CA TYR A 40 -6.84 -8.90 -8.22
C TYR A 40 -5.59 -9.77 -8.32
N ALA A 41 -5.62 -10.79 -9.17
CA ALA A 41 -4.40 -11.53 -9.50
C ALA A 41 -3.47 -10.66 -10.36
N ARG A 42 -2.19 -10.61 -10.00
CA ARG A 42 -1.17 -9.87 -10.75
C ARG A 42 -0.37 -10.83 -11.61
N VAL A 43 -0.86 -11.07 -12.82
CA VAL A 43 -0.24 -11.96 -13.80
C VAL A 43 -0.14 -11.24 -15.13
N ALA A 44 1.07 -11.19 -15.68
CA ALA A 44 1.36 -10.68 -17.02
C ALA A 44 2.50 -11.48 -17.64
N ASP A 45 2.50 -11.64 -18.96
CA ASP A 45 3.56 -12.34 -19.71
C ASP A 45 3.90 -13.75 -19.18
N GLY A 46 2.88 -14.46 -18.66
CA GLY A 46 3.05 -15.80 -18.07
C GLY A 46 3.86 -15.81 -16.77
N ARG A 47 3.93 -14.69 -16.03
CA ARG A 47 4.67 -14.55 -14.76
C ARG A 47 3.78 -13.95 -13.66
N ILE A 48 4.13 -14.27 -12.41
CA ILE A 48 3.49 -13.67 -11.22
C ILE A 48 4.21 -12.37 -10.82
N ASN A 49 3.48 -11.26 -10.80
CA ASN A 49 3.99 -9.93 -10.46
C ASN A 49 3.67 -9.52 -9.01
N GLY A 50 4.01 -8.30 -8.63
CA GLY A 50 3.70 -7.76 -7.30
C GLY A 50 4.69 -8.14 -6.18
N ARG A 51 5.99 -8.21 -6.51
CA ARG A 51 7.09 -8.57 -5.57
C ARG A 51 7.02 -7.85 -4.23
N VAL A 52 6.72 -6.55 -4.20
CA VAL A 52 6.64 -5.80 -2.94
C VAL A 52 5.49 -6.30 -2.05
N SER A 53 4.33 -6.62 -2.62
CA SER A 53 3.24 -7.22 -1.83
C SER A 53 3.59 -8.64 -1.38
N ARG A 54 4.09 -9.46 -2.32
CA ARG A 54 4.33 -10.90 -2.14
C ARG A 54 5.51 -11.21 -1.22
N LEU A 55 6.63 -10.53 -1.44
CA LEU A 55 7.93 -10.84 -0.85
C LEU A 55 8.35 -9.85 0.25
N LEU A 56 7.86 -8.61 0.24
CA LEU A 56 8.13 -7.64 1.31
C LEU A 56 7.00 -7.59 2.34
N VAL A 57 5.82 -7.08 1.96
CA VAL A 57 4.78 -6.67 2.92
C VAL A 57 4.24 -7.83 3.73
N THR A 58 3.76 -8.90 3.08
CA THR A 58 3.19 -10.04 3.80
C THR A 58 4.24 -10.73 4.70
N PRO A 59 5.46 -11.04 4.21
CA PRO A 59 6.50 -11.60 5.07
C PRO A 59 6.93 -10.65 6.21
N LEU A 60 6.99 -9.33 5.98
CA LEU A 60 7.34 -8.35 7.00
C LEU A 60 6.26 -8.25 8.08
N ILE A 61 4.98 -8.22 7.72
CA ILE A 61 3.88 -8.22 8.70
C ILE A 61 3.94 -9.48 9.56
N ARG A 62 4.18 -10.65 8.96
CA ARG A 62 4.32 -11.92 9.70
C ARG A 62 5.57 -11.93 10.60
N ALA A 63 6.68 -11.37 10.15
CA ALA A 63 7.88 -11.20 10.96
C ALA A 63 7.62 -10.26 12.15
N LEU A 64 6.95 -9.13 11.93
CA LEU A 64 6.55 -8.20 12.99
C LEU A 64 5.64 -8.88 14.01
N LYS A 65 4.65 -9.67 13.58
CA LYS A 65 3.78 -10.47 14.48
C LYS A 65 4.59 -11.46 15.31
N LYS A 66 5.59 -12.11 14.70
CA LYS A 66 6.46 -13.07 15.39
C LYS A 66 7.39 -12.43 16.42
N VAL A 67 7.92 -11.24 16.13
CA VAL A 67 8.89 -10.55 16.99
C VAL A 67 8.21 -9.71 18.07
N LEU A 68 7.12 -9.02 17.73
CA LEU A 68 6.44 -8.06 18.62
C LEU A 68 5.27 -8.70 19.38
N GLY A 69 4.82 -9.89 18.96
CA GLY A 69 3.64 -10.55 19.49
C GLY A 69 2.34 -10.20 18.75
N PRO A 70 1.21 -10.78 19.19
CA PRO A 70 -0.09 -10.57 18.55
C PRO A 70 -0.54 -9.12 18.71
N MET A 71 -1.01 -8.52 17.62
CA MET A 71 -1.50 -7.15 17.59
C MET A 71 -2.64 -7.02 16.57
N ASP A 72 -3.80 -6.53 17.03
CA ASP A 72 -4.99 -6.31 16.19
C ASP A 72 -4.72 -5.51 14.92
N TYR A 73 -3.78 -4.56 14.98
CA TYR A 73 -3.39 -3.76 13.82
C TYR A 73 -2.64 -4.61 12.76
N LEU A 74 -1.72 -5.46 13.17
CA LEU A 74 -1.01 -6.35 12.24
C LEU A 74 -1.93 -7.43 11.72
N ASP A 75 -2.82 -7.97 12.55
CA ASP A 75 -3.84 -8.94 12.10
C ASP A 75 -4.81 -8.32 11.09
N TYR A 76 -5.19 -7.06 11.31
CA TYR A 76 -5.98 -6.31 10.35
C TYR A 76 -5.25 -6.14 9.01
N LEU A 77 -3.98 -5.73 9.00
CA LEU A 77 -3.22 -5.60 7.75
C LEU A 77 -3.01 -6.94 7.03
N ASP A 78 -2.68 -8.00 7.77
CA ASP A 78 -2.47 -9.37 7.25
C ASP A 78 -3.76 -9.98 6.65
N SER A 79 -4.93 -9.43 6.99
CA SER A 79 -6.21 -9.88 6.42
C SER A 79 -6.47 -9.37 4.99
N PHE A 80 -5.69 -8.40 4.51
CA PHE A 80 -5.83 -7.88 3.14
C PHE A 80 -5.05 -8.75 2.15
N ARG A 81 -5.70 -9.14 1.06
CA ARG A 81 -5.04 -9.93 0.00
C ARG A 81 -3.97 -9.11 -0.72
N TYR A 82 -4.27 -7.84 -0.99
CA TYR A 82 -3.39 -6.89 -1.69
C TYR A 82 -3.42 -5.56 -0.94
N PRO A 83 -2.72 -5.44 0.21
CA PRO A 83 -2.74 -4.22 1.02
C PRO A 83 -2.22 -3.00 0.25
N LEU A 84 -1.33 -3.22 -0.73
CA LEU A 84 -0.73 -2.19 -1.58
C LEU A 84 -1.47 -1.93 -2.90
N ALA A 85 -2.66 -2.50 -3.14
CA ALA A 85 -3.42 -2.16 -4.35
C ALA A 85 -3.81 -0.66 -4.32
N GLY A 86 -3.63 0.06 -5.44
CA GLY A 86 -4.05 1.46 -5.57
C GLY A 86 -5.58 1.62 -5.57
N GLU A 87 -6.29 0.51 -5.82
CA GLU A 87 -7.72 0.49 -6.07
C GLU A 87 -8.50 0.42 -4.77
N PHE A 88 -9.23 1.50 -4.45
CA PHE A 88 -10.18 1.51 -3.34
C PHE A 88 -11.33 2.46 -3.61
N ALA A 89 -12.49 2.16 -3.01
CA ALA A 89 -13.64 3.04 -2.98
C ALA A 89 -14.07 3.32 -1.55
N MET A 90 -14.64 4.50 -1.34
CA MET A 90 -15.13 4.93 -0.05
C MET A 90 -16.36 5.81 -0.18
N ARG A 91 -17.14 5.90 0.90
CA ARG A 91 -18.17 6.94 1.01
C ARG A 91 -17.52 8.29 1.25
N ARG A 92 -18.13 9.37 0.73
CA ARG A 92 -17.61 10.73 0.87
C ARG A 92 -17.29 11.12 2.32
N GLY A 93 -18.03 10.61 3.30
CA GLY A 93 -17.80 10.89 4.72
C GLY A 93 -16.44 10.42 5.22
N VAL A 94 -15.85 9.40 4.60
CA VAL A 94 -14.51 8.92 4.96
C VAL A 94 -13.43 9.98 4.70
N LEU A 95 -13.57 10.76 3.62
CA LEU A 95 -12.54 11.73 3.20
C LEU A 95 -12.32 12.87 4.20
N SER A 96 -13.32 13.25 4.98
CA SER A 96 -13.15 14.34 5.97
C SER A 96 -12.29 13.92 7.16
N ASP A 97 -12.18 12.61 7.40
CA ASP A 97 -11.68 12.06 8.66
C ASP A 97 -10.32 11.35 8.52
N ILE A 98 -9.94 10.96 7.29
CA ILE A 98 -8.69 10.23 7.04
C ILE A 98 -7.49 11.17 6.83
N ARG A 99 -6.35 10.81 7.41
CA ARG A 99 -5.05 11.43 7.12
C ARG A 99 -4.34 10.64 6.04
N ILE A 100 -4.27 11.21 4.83
CA ILE A 100 -3.65 10.55 3.68
C ILE A 100 -2.12 10.81 3.72
N PRO A 101 -1.26 9.78 3.77
CA PRO A 101 0.19 9.94 3.60
C PRO A 101 0.54 10.40 2.17
N SER A 102 1.67 11.08 2.00
CA SER A 102 2.12 11.61 0.70
C SER A 102 3.19 10.76 0.00
N ASP A 103 3.60 9.65 0.59
CA ASP A 103 4.65 8.76 0.09
C ASP A 103 4.07 7.40 -0.34
N TRP A 104 4.93 6.45 -0.70
CA TRP A 104 4.56 5.05 -1.00
C TRP A 104 3.98 4.29 0.19
N GLY A 105 3.83 4.95 1.35
CA GLY A 105 3.04 4.49 2.48
C GLY A 105 1.56 4.81 2.35
N LEU A 106 1.10 5.45 1.26
CA LEU A 106 -0.28 5.85 1.02
C LEU A 106 -1.27 4.72 1.33
N GLU A 107 -1.11 3.56 0.72
CA GLU A 107 -2.06 2.46 0.82
C GLU A 107 -2.10 1.89 2.24
N ILE A 108 -0.93 1.71 2.86
CA ILE A 108 -0.81 1.25 4.25
C ILE A 108 -1.38 2.29 5.22
N GLY A 109 -1.15 3.58 4.98
CA GLY A 109 -1.67 4.66 5.80
C GLY A 109 -3.18 4.81 5.68
N VAL A 110 -3.75 4.67 4.48
CA VAL A 110 -5.21 4.62 4.28
C VAL A 110 -5.79 3.46 5.08
N LEU A 111 -5.25 2.24 4.95
CA LEU A 111 -5.71 1.09 5.74
C LEU A 111 -5.59 1.34 7.25
N SER A 112 -4.51 1.98 7.67
CA SER A 112 -4.25 2.36 9.06
C SER A 112 -5.26 3.35 9.62
N GLU A 113 -5.67 4.33 8.83
CA GLU A 113 -6.69 5.32 9.21
C GLU A 113 -8.08 4.69 9.20
N MET A 114 -8.36 3.78 8.27
CA MET A 114 -9.60 3.01 8.26
C MET A 114 -9.77 2.18 9.54
N LYS A 115 -8.72 1.46 9.96
CA LYS A 115 -8.73 0.70 11.22
C LYS A 115 -8.92 1.58 12.46
N ARG A 116 -8.42 2.81 12.42
CA ARG A 116 -8.51 3.77 13.53
C ARG A 116 -9.91 4.37 13.65
N ASN A 117 -10.52 4.72 12.52
CA ASN A 117 -11.73 5.54 12.49
C ASN A 117 -13.01 4.71 12.28
N TYR A 118 -12.91 3.46 11.81
CA TYR A 118 -14.06 2.63 11.46
C TYR A 118 -13.94 1.22 12.04
N ALA A 119 -15.07 0.64 12.43
CA ALA A 119 -15.15 -0.77 12.81
C ALA A 119 -14.87 -1.66 11.59
N THR A 120 -14.23 -2.82 11.80
CA THR A 120 -13.79 -3.71 10.71
C THR A 120 -14.95 -4.23 9.87
N ASN A 121 -16.15 -4.38 10.43
CA ASN A 121 -17.37 -4.75 9.68
C ASN A 121 -17.87 -3.68 8.70
N ARG A 122 -17.28 -2.47 8.72
CA ARG A 122 -17.53 -1.39 7.74
C ARG A 122 -16.56 -1.43 6.56
N ILE A 123 -15.62 -2.36 6.57
CA ILE A 123 -14.51 -2.43 5.62
C ILE A 123 -14.63 -3.76 4.87
N CYS A 124 -14.63 -3.71 3.55
CA CYS A 124 -14.68 -4.90 2.71
C CYS A 124 -13.55 -4.93 1.69
N GLN A 125 -13.40 -6.10 1.06
CA GLN A 125 -12.51 -6.33 -0.07
C GLN A 125 -13.32 -6.90 -1.22
N VAL A 126 -13.02 -6.51 -2.46
CA VAL A 126 -13.73 -7.01 -3.64
C VAL A 126 -12.72 -7.39 -4.73
N ASP A 127 -12.95 -8.54 -5.34
CA ASP A 127 -12.24 -8.94 -6.56
C ASP A 127 -12.70 -8.03 -7.69
N ILE A 128 -11.79 -7.31 -8.34
CA ILE A 128 -12.14 -6.32 -9.36
C ILE A 128 -11.75 -6.72 -10.78
N ALA A 129 -10.84 -7.67 -10.95
CA ALA A 129 -10.30 -8.01 -12.26
C ALA A 129 -9.79 -9.46 -12.29
N GLU A 130 -10.01 -10.13 -13.42
CA GLU A 130 -9.48 -11.48 -13.68
C GLU A 130 -7.95 -11.43 -13.82
N THR A 131 -7.46 -10.52 -14.67
CA THR A 131 -6.05 -10.18 -14.80
C THR A 131 -5.88 -8.68 -14.63
N TYR A 132 -4.83 -8.30 -13.92
CA TYR A 132 -4.48 -6.90 -13.70
C TYR A 132 -3.02 -6.67 -14.04
N ASP A 133 -2.80 -5.81 -15.02
CA ASP A 133 -1.49 -5.41 -15.49
C ASP A 133 -1.37 -3.89 -15.60
N HIS A 134 -0.18 -3.39 -15.25
CA HIS A 134 0.13 -1.97 -15.15
C HIS A 134 1.61 -1.73 -15.47
N LYS A 135 2.10 -0.49 -15.37
CA LYS A 135 3.53 -0.22 -15.61
C LYS A 135 4.42 -0.92 -14.58
N HIS A 136 5.35 -1.76 -15.07
CA HIS A 136 6.35 -2.41 -14.22
C HIS A 136 7.47 -1.45 -13.81
N GLN A 137 7.88 -1.56 -12.55
CA GLN A 137 9.01 -0.81 -11.98
C GLN A 137 10.22 -1.74 -11.88
N ASP A 138 11.40 -1.20 -12.16
CA ASP A 138 12.65 -1.93 -11.99
C ASP A 138 12.92 -2.22 -10.51
N ILE A 139 13.63 -3.32 -10.23
CA ILE A 139 14.05 -3.67 -8.86
C ILE A 139 14.96 -2.59 -8.27
N SER A 140 15.81 -1.97 -9.10
CA SER A 140 16.80 -0.95 -8.72
C SER A 140 17.75 -1.43 -7.61
N MET A 141 18.43 -2.57 -7.81
CA MET A 141 19.34 -3.17 -6.82
C MET A 141 20.44 -2.19 -6.37
N ASP A 142 21.03 -1.44 -7.32
CA ASP A 142 22.13 -0.52 -7.05
C ASP A 142 21.68 0.91 -6.71
N ASN A 143 20.36 1.17 -6.61
CA ASN A 143 19.85 2.51 -6.38
C ASN A 143 18.62 2.51 -5.46
N ASP A 144 18.84 2.89 -4.20
CA ASP A 144 17.79 2.95 -3.17
C ASP A 144 16.87 4.17 -3.28
N THR A 145 17.09 5.06 -4.25
CA THR A 145 16.24 6.23 -4.52
C THR A 145 15.22 5.99 -5.64
N GLN A 146 15.22 4.81 -6.27
CA GLN A 146 14.36 4.48 -7.41
C GLN A 146 13.70 3.11 -7.27
N GLY A 147 12.71 2.86 -8.11
CA GLY A 147 12.08 1.56 -8.30
C GLY A 147 11.55 0.91 -7.02
N LEU A 148 11.62 -0.42 -6.98
CA LEU A 148 11.14 -1.22 -5.84
C LEU A 148 11.99 -1.01 -4.58
N SER A 149 13.27 -0.67 -4.72
CA SER A 149 14.15 -0.41 -3.58
C SER A 149 13.64 0.77 -2.75
N ARG A 150 13.42 1.94 -3.37
CA ARG A 150 12.83 3.11 -2.68
C ARG A 150 11.46 2.80 -2.08
N MET A 151 10.59 2.18 -2.87
CA MET A 151 9.24 1.82 -2.44
C MET A 151 9.26 0.96 -1.17
N SER A 152 10.15 -0.04 -1.12
CA SER A 152 10.27 -0.92 0.05
C SER A 152 10.73 -0.19 1.31
N ILE A 153 11.67 0.76 1.18
CA ILE A 153 12.15 1.59 2.29
C ILE A 153 11.01 2.46 2.83
N ASP A 154 10.28 3.13 1.94
CA ASP A 154 9.19 4.04 2.31
C ASP A 154 8.04 3.28 2.99
N ILE A 155 7.66 2.11 2.49
CA ILE A 155 6.67 1.22 3.13
C ILE A 155 7.13 0.78 4.52
N CYS A 156 8.40 0.36 4.67
CA CYS A 156 8.94 -0.05 5.98
C CYS A 156 8.90 1.11 6.98
N LYS A 157 9.30 2.31 6.57
CA LYS A 157 9.22 3.52 7.40
C LYS A 157 7.79 3.81 7.82
N ALA A 158 6.83 3.74 6.91
CA ALA A 158 5.42 3.96 7.20
C ALA A 158 4.89 2.96 8.24
N LEU A 159 5.22 1.68 8.10
CA LEU A 159 4.86 0.63 9.07
C LEU A 159 5.49 0.89 10.44
N PHE A 160 6.80 1.16 10.51
CA PHE A 160 7.50 1.40 11.79
C PHE A 160 6.96 2.63 12.50
N ARG A 161 6.73 3.73 11.77
CA ARG A 161 6.12 4.94 12.33
C ARG A 161 4.72 4.66 12.85
N LYS A 162 3.88 3.95 12.09
CA LYS A 162 2.53 3.60 12.57
C LYS A 162 2.57 2.74 13.81
N LEU A 163 3.43 1.72 13.85
CA LEU A 163 3.63 0.87 15.03
C LEU A 163 4.11 1.68 16.24
N ALA A 164 5.00 2.64 16.04
CA ALA A 164 5.44 3.54 17.11
C ALA A 164 4.28 4.41 17.64
N THR A 165 3.38 4.89 16.77
CA THR A 165 2.20 5.67 17.21
C THR A 165 1.22 4.88 18.07
N ILE A 166 1.27 3.54 18.03
CA ILE A 166 0.43 2.66 18.87
C ILE A 166 1.23 2.07 20.06
N GLY A 167 2.44 2.56 20.33
CA GLY A 167 3.22 2.23 21.52
C GLY A 167 4.33 1.19 21.33
N VAL A 168 4.61 0.75 20.10
CA VAL A 168 5.75 -0.16 19.86
C VAL A 168 7.06 0.60 19.98
N VAL A 169 7.97 0.08 20.81
CA VAL A 169 9.33 0.62 20.95
C VAL A 169 10.26 -0.17 20.02
N PHE A 170 10.97 0.54 19.17
CA PHE A 170 12.01 -0.04 18.32
C PHE A 170 13.40 0.38 18.78
N ASN A 171 14.33 -0.56 18.71
CA ASN A 171 15.76 -0.31 18.82
C ASN A 171 16.51 -1.11 17.74
N GLN A 172 17.83 -0.95 17.68
CA GLN A 172 18.65 -1.59 16.65
C GLN A 172 18.56 -3.13 16.67
N GLU A 173 18.47 -3.75 17.85
CA GLU A 173 18.35 -5.21 17.98
C GLU A 173 16.97 -5.72 17.58
N THR A 174 15.91 -4.94 17.82
CA THR A 174 14.56 -5.21 17.31
C THR A 174 14.58 -5.30 15.79
N PHE A 175 15.19 -4.33 15.10
CA PHE A 175 15.27 -4.35 13.63
C PHE A 175 16.12 -5.50 13.09
N ARG A 176 17.24 -5.86 13.75
CA ARG A 176 18.04 -7.04 13.38
C ARG A 176 17.22 -8.33 13.48
N THR A 177 16.42 -8.46 14.54
CA THR A 177 15.57 -9.63 14.76
C THR A 177 14.41 -9.69 13.76
N ILE A 178 13.77 -8.54 13.47
CA ILE A 178 12.76 -8.43 12.41
C ILE A 178 13.36 -8.83 11.06
N LYS A 179 14.54 -8.31 10.69
CA LYS A 179 15.22 -8.66 9.43
C LYS A 179 15.48 -10.16 9.33
N ALA A 180 15.99 -10.78 10.40
CA ALA A 180 16.28 -12.21 10.40
C ALA A 180 15.01 -13.06 10.27
N SER A 181 13.94 -12.69 10.99
CA SER A 181 12.64 -13.37 10.90
C SER A 181 11.99 -13.17 9.54
N TYR A 182 12.04 -11.95 9.00
CA TYR A 182 11.57 -11.60 7.66
C TYR A 182 12.26 -12.45 6.61
N PHE A 183 13.59 -12.51 6.63
CA PHE A 183 14.36 -13.19 5.60
C PHE A 183 13.98 -14.67 5.50
N ARG A 184 13.84 -15.36 6.64
CA ARG A 184 13.38 -16.75 6.66
C ARG A 184 11.97 -16.90 6.08
N ILE A 185 11.02 -16.09 6.56
CA ILE A 185 9.62 -16.16 6.11
C ILE A 185 9.51 -15.87 4.62
N ALA A 186 10.24 -14.86 4.12
CA ALA A 186 10.21 -14.46 2.72
C ALA A 186 10.74 -15.57 1.80
N LEU A 187 11.79 -16.29 2.18
CA LEU A 187 12.27 -17.46 1.43
C LEU A 187 11.22 -18.59 1.37
N ASP A 188 10.51 -18.86 2.48
CA ASP A 188 9.39 -19.84 2.48
C ASP A 188 8.27 -19.40 1.50
N PHE A 189 8.06 -18.09 1.35
CA PHE A 189 7.12 -17.54 0.38
C PHE A 189 7.60 -17.68 -1.07
N VAL A 190 8.91 -17.56 -1.35
CA VAL A 190 9.44 -17.81 -2.69
C VAL A 190 9.10 -19.23 -3.14
N GLU A 191 9.30 -20.23 -2.28
CA GLU A 191 8.92 -21.62 -2.57
C GLU A 191 7.41 -21.77 -2.77
N THR A 192 6.60 -21.11 -1.93
CA THR A 192 5.13 -21.14 -2.06
C THR A 192 4.67 -20.56 -3.40
N TYR A 193 5.18 -19.39 -3.79
CA TYR A 193 4.81 -18.76 -5.06
C TYR A 193 5.37 -19.50 -6.27
N ARG A 194 6.51 -20.20 -6.14
CA ARG A 194 7.01 -21.10 -7.17
C ARG A 194 6.02 -22.23 -7.43
N ASN A 195 5.54 -22.88 -6.38
CA ASN A 195 4.57 -23.96 -6.50
C ASN A 195 3.24 -23.47 -7.06
N ASP A 196 2.79 -22.29 -6.65
CA ASP A 196 1.61 -21.62 -7.20
C ASP A 196 1.78 -21.25 -8.68
N ALA A 197 2.96 -20.75 -9.09
CA ALA A 197 3.25 -20.48 -10.49
C ALA A 197 3.18 -21.77 -11.32
N LEU A 198 3.81 -22.85 -10.85
CA LEU A 198 3.88 -24.12 -11.56
C LEU A 198 2.48 -24.73 -11.82
N ILE A 199 1.59 -24.74 -10.82
CA ILE A 199 0.24 -25.31 -11.00
C ILE A 199 -0.61 -24.46 -11.96
N ASN A 200 -0.38 -23.15 -12.01
CA ASN A 200 -1.08 -22.23 -12.91
C ASN A 200 -0.41 -22.09 -14.29
N GLY A 201 0.64 -22.89 -14.59
CA GLY A 201 1.35 -22.83 -15.87
C GLY A 201 2.16 -21.54 -16.08
N LEU A 202 2.52 -20.86 -14.99
CA LEU A 202 3.31 -19.63 -14.98
C LEU A 202 4.79 -19.92 -14.71
N ASN A 203 5.65 -19.03 -15.18
CA ASN A 203 7.09 -19.05 -14.93
C ASN A 203 7.44 -18.14 -13.76
N LEU A 204 8.36 -18.60 -12.91
CA LEU A 204 8.92 -17.83 -11.81
C LEU A 204 10.42 -18.10 -11.70
N ASP A 205 11.22 -17.03 -11.76
CA ASP A 205 12.66 -17.10 -11.61
C ASP A 205 13.03 -17.00 -10.13
N ILE A 206 13.47 -18.11 -9.54
CA ILE A 206 13.81 -18.20 -8.12
C ILE A 206 14.96 -17.26 -7.77
N HIS A 207 15.96 -17.15 -8.65
CA HIS A 207 17.13 -16.32 -8.39
C HIS A 207 16.72 -14.85 -8.30
N GLU A 208 15.91 -14.37 -9.25
CA GLU A 208 15.41 -12.99 -9.19
C GLU A 208 14.55 -12.73 -7.93
N GLU A 209 13.71 -13.69 -7.53
CA GLU A 209 12.86 -13.54 -6.34
C GLU A 209 13.70 -13.55 -5.05
N GLU A 210 14.70 -14.43 -4.92
CA GLU A 210 15.61 -14.46 -3.77
C GLU A 210 16.49 -13.20 -3.70
N SER A 211 17.01 -12.72 -4.82
CA SER A 211 17.75 -11.45 -4.86
C SER A 211 16.88 -10.25 -4.45
N ALA A 212 15.59 -10.27 -4.79
CA ALA A 212 14.65 -9.27 -4.30
C ALA A 212 14.43 -9.38 -2.77
N VAL A 213 14.36 -10.61 -2.23
CA VAL A 213 14.27 -10.83 -0.78
C VAL A 213 15.50 -10.30 -0.04
N GLU A 214 16.71 -10.51 -0.57
CA GLU A 214 17.96 -9.99 -0.03
C GLU A 214 17.94 -8.45 0.02
N LEU A 215 17.62 -7.80 -1.11
CA LEU A 215 17.49 -6.35 -1.20
C LEU A 215 16.48 -5.80 -0.17
N PHE A 216 15.30 -6.41 -0.08
CA PHE A 216 14.28 -5.99 0.87
C PHE A 216 14.71 -6.17 2.32
N ALA A 217 15.50 -7.21 2.62
CA ALA A 217 16.05 -7.43 3.95
C ALA A 217 17.04 -6.32 4.35
N GLU A 218 17.85 -5.84 3.41
CA GLU A 218 18.70 -4.66 3.61
C GLU A 218 17.87 -3.39 3.81
N ASN A 219 16.83 -3.21 2.99
CA ASN A 219 15.98 -2.03 3.04
C ASN A 219 15.17 -1.92 4.34
N ILE A 220 14.79 -3.05 4.96
CA ILE A 220 14.23 -3.09 6.32
C ILE A 220 15.20 -2.48 7.34
N ILE A 221 16.50 -2.80 7.26
CA ILE A 221 17.52 -2.23 8.15
C ILE A 221 17.73 -0.75 7.84
N LYS A 222 17.82 -0.35 6.57
CA LYS A 222 17.94 1.06 6.17
C LYS A 222 16.77 1.90 6.69
N ALA A 223 15.54 1.39 6.56
CA ALA A 223 14.34 2.04 7.08
C ALA A 223 14.36 2.12 8.62
N GLY A 224 14.80 1.06 9.29
CA GLY A 224 14.94 1.04 10.76
C GLY A 224 15.96 2.06 11.28
N ASN A 225 17.14 2.12 10.66
CA ASN A 225 18.16 3.12 11.01
C ASN A 225 17.64 4.55 10.78
N HIS A 226 17.01 4.79 9.62
CA HIS A 226 16.41 6.10 9.33
C HIS A 226 15.35 6.50 10.36
N PHE A 227 14.51 5.55 10.80
CA PHE A 227 13.53 5.77 11.85
C PHE A 227 14.17 6.17 13.19
N LEU A 228 15.28 5.53 13.56
CA LEU A 228 16.00 5.84 14.81
C LEU A 228 16.74 7.19 14.73
N ASP A 229 17.35 7.49 13.59
CA ASP A 229 18.19 8.68 13.39
C ASP A 229 17.37 9.97 13.17
N ARG A 230 16.09 9.84 12.79
CA ARG A 230 15.22 10.99 12.46
C ARG A 230 13.92 11.03 13.28
N PRO A 231 13.99 11.21 14.61
CA PRO A 231 12.82 11.17 15.49
C PRO A 231 11.81 12.31 15.27
N MET A 232 12.25 13.42 14.64
CA MET A 232 11.39 14.60 14.40
C MET A 232 10.68 14.58 13.04
N GLU A 233 10.94 13.58 12.19
CA GLU A 233 10.32 13.52 10.86
C GLU A 233 8.82 13.19 11.00
N THR A 234 7.96 14.11 10.58
CA THR A 234 6.51 13.95 10.73
C THR A 234 5.96 12.98 9.68
N PRO A 235 5.15 11.97 10.06
CA PRO A 235 4.70 10.92 9.16
C PRO A 235 3.64 11.33 8.12
N PHE A 236 2.98 12.47 8.28
CA PHE A 236 1.81 12.82 7.48
C PHE A 236 1.89 14.24 6.95
N ILE A 237 1.43 14.44 5.72
CA ILE A 237 1.09 15.77 5.25
C ILE A 237 -0.05 16.37 6.09
N PRO A 238 -0.14 17.71 6.19
CA PRO A 238 -1.26 18.37 6.83
C PRO A 238 -2.61 17.89 6.26
N THR A 239 -3.56 17.59 7.14
CA THR A 239 -4.95 17.29 6.73
C THR A 239 -5.59 18.47 6.02
N TRP A 240 -6.54 18.24 5.10
CA TRP A 240 -7.30 19.32 4.45
C TRP A 240 -7.94 20.29 5.45
N ASN A 241 -8.47 19.80 6.58
CA ASN A 241 -8.98 20.68 7.65
C ASN A 241 -7.92 21.65 8.20
N ARG A 242 -6.66 21.20 8.32
CA ARG A 242 -5.52 22.03 8.75
C ARG A 242 -5.09 23.00 7.64
N VAL A 243 -5.06 22.54 6.38
CA VAL A 243 -4.71 23.38 5.23
C VAL A 243 -5.75 24.49 5.05
N ILE A 244 -7.04 24.16 5.03
CA ILE A 244 -8.16 25.11 4.93
C ILE A 244 -8.15 26.08 6.12
N SER A 245 -7.87 25.59 7.33
CA SER A 245 -7.73 26.48 8.49
C SER A 245 -6.57 27.48 8.37
N ALA A 246 -5.49 27.12 7.66
CA ALA A 246 -4.33 27.98 7.46
C ALA A 246 -4.45 28.89 6.24
N ILE A 247 -5.13 28.41 5.19
CA ILE A 247 -5.35 29.07 3.90
C ILE A 247 -6.84 28.87 3.53
N PRO A 248 -7.75 29.73 4.01
CA PRO A 248 -9.20 29.53 3.86
C PRO A 248 -9.70 29.44 2.41
N ASP A 249 -9.02 30.11 1.48
CA ASP A 249 -9.35 30.21 0.06
C ASP A 249 -8.59 29.21 -0.83
N ILE A 250 -7.84 28.26 -0.24
CA ILE A 250 -7.01 27.31 -1.00
C ILE A 250 -7.77 26.53 -2.06
N LEU A 251 -9.03 26.17 -1.79
CA LEU A 251 -9.84 25.39 -2.74
C LEU A 251 -10.23 26.24 -3.96
N GLU A 252 -10.47 27.54 -3.78
CA GLU A 252 -10.73 28.47 -4.86
C GLU A 252 -9.46 28.69 -5.68
N GLN A 253 -8.31 28.89 -5.02
CA GLN A 253 -7.01 29.00 -5.69
C GLN A 253 -6.70 27.77 -6.56
N MET A 254 -6.94 26.56 -6.04
CA MET A 254 -6.74 25.33 -6.81
C MET A 254 -7.71 25.22 -7.99
N HIS A 255 -8.98 25.59 -7.81
CA HIS A 255 -9.96 25.61 -8.89
C HIS A 255 -9.50 26.55 -10.02
N THR A 256 -9.14 27.78 -9.68
CA THR A 256 -8.64 28.77 -10.64
C THR A 256 -7.36 28.31 -11.33
N ALA A 257 -6.44 27.67 -10.60
CA ALA A 257 -5.21 27.13 -11.19
C ALA A 257 -5.52 26.04 -12.23
N VAL A 258 -6.43 25.12 -11.91
CA VAL A 258 -6.86 24.06 -12.85
C VAL A 258 -7.58 24.65 -14.06
N GLU A 259 -8.46 25.63 -13.88
CA GLU A 259 -9.13 26.30 -15.01
C GLU A 259 -8.13 27.04 -15.90
N THR A 260 -7.13 27.68 -15.31
CA THR A 260 -6.09 28.39 -16.06
C THR A 260 -5.24 27.42 -16.88
N ASP A 261 -4.79 26.32 -16.27
CA ASP A 261 -4.03 25.26 -16.95
C ASP A 261 -4.85 24.64 -18.11
N GLN A 262 -6.13 24.34 -17.87
CA GLN A 262 -7.04 23.84 -18.91
C GLN A 262 -7.15 24.83 -20.08
N ASN A 263 -7.29 26.13 -19.82
CA ASN A 263 -7.39 27.15 -20.86
C ASN A 263 -6.10 27.33 -21.67
N GLU A 264 -4.94 27.14 -21.02
CA GLU A 264 -3.62 27.26 -21.67
C GLU A 264 -3.28 26.05 -22.54
N PHE A 265 -3.60 24.83 -22.08
CA PHE A 265 -3.12 23.58 -22.70
C PHE A 265 -4.20 22.72 -23.40
N SER A 266 -5.48 23.09 -23.35
CA SER A 266 -6.50 22.36 -24.12
C SER A 266 -6.26 22.51 -25.62
N PRO A 267 -6.25 21.41 -26.39
CA PRO A 267 -6.24 21.52 -27.85
C PRO A 267 -7.50 22.26 -28.31
N ARG A 268 -7.30 23.32 -29.11
CA ARG A 268 -8.38 24.09 -29.73
C ARG A 268 -9.16 23.25 -30.74
#